data_AF-A0A660S790-F1
#
_entry.id   AF-A0A660S790-F1
#
_cell.length_a   1.000
_cell.length_b   1.000
_cell.length_c   1.000
_cell.angle_alpha   90.00
_cell.angle_beta   90.00
_cell.angle_gamma   90.00
#
_symmetry.space_group_name_H-M   'P 1'
#
loop_
_entity.id
_entity.type
_entity.pdbx_description
1 polymer ?
#
loop_
_entity_poly.entity_id
_entity_poly.type
_entity_poly.pdbx_seq_one_letter_code
_entity_poly.pdbx_strand_id
1 'polypeptide(L)'
;MKNFIYFFTILSLFFSSCTVADNSFQTSNKLSKTEYKTLKKNGFYIEKTNFDNIYSLYKYLSRNNEPLLYTVDLPLYSMHLIFDQTLKDMELNSLYDSLTVFTRELYKINYNKFENSNSPALRNSYYLLTLYFALPLSYLDEDFVMPDGYSKIINAEQMLIEAHKGISISPIFSYKEDYSQYIPRGHYNFNDSLKNYFKSFMWYGRMGFYFSPEHSFINATDYDSARIRMIKASVLVYSEIKGNKRLNNIWKYINSITNFYVGKSDDISLNTYDIYTPPQKLTDSNIMNFITIIKNNAPLPKIISTEKTDSTTSNKNFLCFKLFGQKYIPDSYIFQNLVYNKVLTYTGPSTLSPFTIGPGGIRAFPMGLDVASVLGSSVADDILKRTANSNYIGYRNNISRLKSEFSNIKPNNGYTYFLKFMQLMINRKQYKHDPIYMKSKL
;
A
#
# COMPACT_ATOMS: atom_id res chain seq x y z
N MET A 1 8.82 -15.83 -3.82
CA MET A 1 8.55 -15.76 -5.27
C MET A 1 9.86 -15.49 -5.98
N LYS A 2 10.30 -16.38 -6.88
CA LYS A 2 11.47 -16.11 -7.73
C LYS A 2 11.10 -14.95 -8.67
N ASN A 3 11.83 -13.85 -8.59
CA ASN A 3 11.67 -12.72 -9.52
C ASN A 3 12.15 -13.20 -10.90
N PHE A 4 11.23 -13.35 -11.84
CA PHE A 4 11.54 -13.73 -13.21
C PHE A 4 11.74 -12.47 -14.04
N ILE A 5 12.98 -12.21 -14.45
CA ILE A 5 13.31 -11.17 -15.44
C ILE A 5 13.49 -11.88 -16.78
N TYR A 6 12.58 -11.62 -17.73
CA TYR A 6 12.72 -12.05 -19.12
C TYR A 6 13.46 -10.97 -19.89
N PHE A 7 14.43 -11.34 -20.74
CA PHE A 7 15.23 -10.37 -21.50
C PHE A 7 14.93 -10.41 -23.00
N PHE A 8 15.05 -9.25 -23.66
CA PHE A 8 15.01 -9.06 -25.09
C PHE A 8 16.44 -8.99 -25.63
N THR A 9 16.92 -10.05 -26.28
CA THR A 9 18.14 -9.99 -27.08
C THR A 9 17.82 -9.34 -28.43
N ILE A 10 18.44 -8.19 -28.71
CA ILE A 10 18.29 -7.46 -29.97
C ILE A 10 19.52 -7.72 -30.84
N LEU A 11 19.31 -8.38 -31.98
CA LEU A 11 20.23 -8.33 -33.09
C LEU A 11 19.91 -7.05 -33.88
N SER A 12 20.66 -5.97 -33.64
CA SER A 12 20.47 -4.72 -34.37
C SER A 12 21.00 -4.86 -35.80
N LEU A 13 20.08 -5.04 -36.76
CA LEU A 13 20.32 -4.74 -38.16
C LEU A 13 20.53 -3.22 -38.31
N PHE A 14 21.77 -2.80 -38.55
CA PHE A 14 22.03 -1.49 -39.12
C PHE A 14 21.44 -1.46 -40.53
N PHE A 15 20.24 -0.89 -40.71
CA PHE A 15 19.79 -0.44 -42.03
C PHE A 15 20.46 0.90 -42.34
N SER A 16 21.75 0.83 -42.68
CA SER A 16 22.32 1.75 -43.66
C SER A 16 22.20 1.02 -44.99
N SER A 17 21.49 1.62 -45.94
CA SER A 17 21.35 1.20 -47.34
C SER A 17 22.46 0.26 -47.83
N CYS A 18 22.25 -1.05 -47.75
CA CYS A 18 23.04 -2.05 -48.46
C CYS A 18 22.16 -3.28 -48.68
N THR A 19 22.20 -3.71 -49.93
CA THR A 19 21.51 -4.84 -50.54
C THR A 19 21.64 -6.12 -49.73
N VAL A 20 20.55 -6.87 -49.66
CA VAL A 20 20.49 -8.23 -49.09
C VAL A 20 21.36 -9.16 -49.93
N ALA A 21 22.64 -9.22 -49.62
CA ALA A 21 23.58 -10.21 -50.10
C ALA A 21 24.79 -10.22 -49.17
N ASP A 22 24.68 -10.89 -48.02
CA ASP A 22 25.78 -11.71 -47.52
C ASP A 22 25.35 -12.60 -46.34
N ASN A 23 25.55 -13.90 -46.54
CA ASN A 23 25.26 -14.99 -45.62
C ASN A 23 26.36 -15.16 -44.57
N SER A 24 26.60 -14.15 -43.74
CA SER A 24 27.55 -14.29 -42.62
C SER A 24 27.10 -13.54 -41.37
N PHE A 25 26.01 -14.00 -40.76
CA PHE A 25 25.74 -13.76 -39.35
C PHE A 25 26.01 -15.06 -38.58
N GLN A 26 27.21 -15.19 -38.02
CA GLN A 26 27.48 -16.19 -36.99
C GLN A 26 27.05 -15.60 -35.65
N THR A 27 25.85 -15.95 -35.19
CA THR A 27 25.52 -15.81 -33.77
C THR A 27 26.43 -16.77 -32.99
N SER A 28 27.09 -16.29 -31.93
CA SER A 28 27.97 -17.10 -31.08
C SER A 28 27.25 -18.30 -30.44
N ASN A 29 25.91 -18.28 -30.42
CA ASN A 29 25.05 -19.41 -30.06
C ASN A 29 24.11 -19.79 -31.22
N LYS A 30 23.98 -21.09 -31.47
CA LYS A 30 23.07 -21.65 -32.47
C LYS A 30 21.62 -21.52 -31.96
N LEU A 31 20.85 -20.59 -32.52
CA LEU A 31 19.44 -20.39 -32.14
C LEU A 31 18.63 -21.69 -32.32
N SER A 32 17.76 -22.00 -31.37
CA SER A 32 16.78 -23.07 -31.50
C SER A 32 15.76 -22.75 -32.59
N LYS A 33 15.08 -23.79 -33.11
CA LYS A 33 14.00 -23.63 -34.10
C LYS A 33 12.88 -22.72 -33.58
N THR A 34 12.61 -22.75 -32.28
CA THR A 34 11.59 -21.93 -31.63
C THR A 34 11.99 -20.47 -31.59
N GLU A 35 13.24 -20.17 -31.19
CA GLU A 35 13.78 -18.80 -31.16
C GLU A 35 13.87 -18.19 -32.55
N TYR A 36 14.25 -18.98 -33.55
CA TYR A 36 14.26 -18.51 -34.94
C TYR A 36 12.86 -18.16 -35.43
N LYS A 37 11.85 -18.97 -35.07
CA LYS A 37 10.45 -18.72 -35.43
C LYS A 37 9.91 -17.46 -34.75
N THR A 38 10.23 -17.22 -33.47
CA THR A 38 9.82 -16.00 -32.75
C THR A 38 10.54 -14.78 -33.29
N LEU A 39 11.85 -14.87 -33.54
CA LEU A 39 12.64 -13.79 -34.14
C LEU A 39 12.08 -13.38 -35.51
N LYS A 40 11.77 -14.33 -36.38
CA LYS A 40 11.18 -14.04 -37.71
C LYS A 40 9.79 -13.41 -37.61
N LYS A 41 8.97 -13.84 -36.63
CA LYS A 41 7.60 -13.34 -36.46
C LYS A 41 7.56 -11.95 -35.81
N ASN A 42 8.38 -11.76 -34.78
CA ASN A 42 8.25 -10.63 -33.85
C ASN A 42 9.41 -9.62 -33.99
N GLY A 43 10.49 -9.96 -34.69
CA GLY A 43 11.72 -9.16 -34.74
C GLY A 43 12.60 -9.30 -33.48
N PHE A 44 12.23 -10.18 -32.54
CA PHE A 44 13.02 -10.52 -31.35
C PHE A 44 12.68 -11.94 -30.87
N TYR A 45 13.55 -12.52 -30.05
CA TYR A 45 13.26 -13.68 -29.22
C TYR A 45 13.52 -13.34 -27.75
N ILE A 46 12.96 -14.13 -26.84
CA ILE A 46 13.13 -13.94 -25.40
C ILE A 46 14.05 -15.03 -24.89
N GLU A 47 15.12 -14.61 -24.23
CA GLU A 47 16.07 -15.50 -23.58
C GLU A 47 15.98 -15.33 -22.06
N LYS A 48 16.04 -16.45 -21.36
CA LYS A 48 16.06 -16.43 -19.90
C LYS A 48 17.48 -16.10 -19.44
N THR A 49 17.58 -15.08 -18.61
CA THR A 49 18.84 -14.68 -17.99
C THR A 49 19.02 -15.32 -16.61
N ASN A 50 20.28 -15.54 -16.21
CA ASN A 50 20.67 -15.92 -14.85
C ASN A 50 21.13 -14.72 -14.00
N PHE A 51 21.07 -13.49 -14.54
CA PHE A 51 21.41 -12.28 -13.79
C PHE A 51 20.24 -11.87 -12.87
N ASP A 52 20.56 -11.52 -11.63
CA ASP A 52 19.56 -11.14 -10.63
C ASP A 52 19.00 -9.72 -10.80
N ASN A 53 19.71 -8.86 -11.55
CA ASN A 53 19.31 -7.49 -11.80
C ASN A 53 19.75 -7.00 -13.18
N ILE A 54 19.03 -5.99 -13.68
CA ILE A 54 19.22 -5.44 -15.02
C ILE A 54 20.60 -4.78 -15.20
N TYR A 55 21.16 -4.20 -14.13
CA TYR A 55 22.48 -3.57 -14.17
C TYR A 55 23.59 -4.59 -14.43
N SER A 56 23.55 -5.74 -13.75
CA SER A 56 24.54 -6.82 -13.90
C SER A 56 24.50 -7.38 -15.31
N LEU A 57 23.31 -7.53 -15.88
CA LEU A 57 23.12 -7.93 -17.28
C LEU A 57 23.72 -6.89 -18.24
N TYR A 58 23.36 -5.61 -18.12
CA TYR A 58 23.91 -4.56 -18.98
C TYR A 58 25.44 -4.46 -18.88
N LYS A 59 26.00 -4.60 -17.68
CA LYS A 59 27.45 -4.61 -17.44
C LYS A 59 28.13 -5.80 -18.12
N TYR A 60 27.53 -6.99 -18.06
CA TYR A 60 28.03 -8.17 -18.74
C TYR A 60 28.05 -7.98 -20.26
N LEU A 61 26.91 -7.57 -20.84
CA LEU A 61 26.78 -7.34 -22.27
C LEU A 61 27.76 -6.27 -22.77
N SER A 62 27.90 -5.17 -22.02
CA SER A 62 28.87 -4.11 -22.34
C SER A 62 30.32 -4.62 -22.32
N ARG A 63 30.70 -5.43 -21.32
CA ARG A 63 32.05 -6.02 -21.23
C ARG A 63 32.37 -6.97 -22.37
N ASN A 64 31.35 -7.61 -22.93
CA ASN A 64 31.49 -8.54 -24.05
C ASN A 64 31.32 -7.87 -25.43
N ASN A 65 31.20 -6.54 -25.48
CA ASN A 65 30.95 -5.78 -26.70
C ASN A 65 29.67 -6.20 -27.46
N GLU A 66 28.67 -6.71 -26.74
CA GLU A 66 27.37 -7.03 -27.31
C GLU A 66 26.56 -5.73 -27.57
N PRO A 67 25.82 -5.63 -28.68
CA PRO A 67 24.95 -4.48 -28.94
C PRO A 67 23.92 -4.28 -27.82
N LEU A 68 23.83 -3.05 -27.31
CA LEU A 68 22.96 -2.69 -26.20
C LEU A 68 21.86 -1.73 -26.62
N LEU A 69 20.63 -2.05 -26.23
CA LEU A 69 19.53 -1.10 -26.19
C LEU A 69 19.14 -0.84 -24.73
N TYR A 70 19.24 0.43 -24.33
CA TYR A 70 18.71 0.88 -23.05
C TYR A 70 17.24 1.26 -23.22
N THR A 71 16.37 0.61 -22.44
CA THR A 71 14.93 0.86 -22.44
C THR A 71 14.51 1.66 -21.21
N VAL A 72 13.24 2.08 -21.19
CA VAL A 72 12.66 2.92 -20.13
C VAL A 72 12.57 2.20 -18.78
N ASP A 73 12.69 0.88 -18.76
CA ASP A 73 12.75 0.05 -17.57
C ASP A 73 13.99 0.34 -16.72
N LEU A 74 15.16 0.67 -17.31
CA LEU A 74 16.37 0.99 -16.56
C LEU A 74 16.21 2.22 -15.64
N PRO A 75 15.77 3.40 -16.12
CA PRO A 75 15.54 4.54 -15.23
C PRO A 75 14.39 4.30 -14.24
N LEU A 76 13.33 3.58 -14.63
CA LEU A 76 12.23 3.21 -13.72
C LEU A 76 12.70 2.28 -12.59
N TYR A 77 13.50 1.27 -12.93
CA TYR A 77 14.12 0.34 -11.98
C TYR A 77 15.07 1.07 -11.05
N SER A 78 15.93 1.94 -11.58
CA SER A 78 16.87 2.73 -10.79
C SER A 78 16.15 3.66 -9.81
N MET A 79 15.07 4.31 -10.26
CA MET A 79 14.26 5.16 -9.39
C MET A 79 13.57 4.37 -8.27
N HIS A 80 13.05 3.18 -8.56
CA HIS A 80 12.49 2.28 -7.55
C HIS A 80 13.54 1.88 -6.50
N LEU A 81 14.76 1.49 -6.94
CA LEU A 81 15.84 1.14 -6.02
C LEU A 81 16.27 2.30 -5.13
N ILE A 82 16.39 3.52 -5.71
CA ILE A 82 16.72 4.72 -4.93
C ILE A 82 15.64 4.97 -3.88
N PHE A 83 14.36 4.95 -4.28
CA PHE A 83 13.24 5.17 -3.37
C PHE A 83 13.23 4.15 -2.23
N ASP A 84 13.33 2.86 -2.57
CA ASP A 84 13.32 1.74 -1.61
C ASP A 84 14.49 1.84 -0.63
N GLN A 85 15.70 2.08 -1.13
CA GLN A 85 16.91 2.22 -0.31
C GLN A 85 16.80 3.43 0.63
N THR A 86 16.37 4.60 0.13
CA THR A 86 16.23 5.79 0.97
C THR A 86 15.14 5.66 2.03
N LEU A 87 14.04 4.96 1.71
CA LEU A 87 12.98 4.70 2.67
C LEU A 87 13.48 3.75 3.76
N LYS A 88 14.11 2.63 3.37
CA LYS A 88 14.71 1.67 4.30
C LYS A 88 15.72 2.32 5.23
N ASP A 89 16.59 3.18 4.71
CA ASP A 89 17.60 3.87 5.50
C ASP A 89 16.98 4.86 6.49
N MET A 90 15.90 5.55 6.11
CA MET A 90 15.16 6.43 7.02
C MET A 90 14.42 5.62 8.10
N GLU A 91 13.86 4.47 7.73
CA GLU A 91 13.16 3.59 8.66
C GLU A 91 14.11 3.02 9.72
N LEU A 92 15.25 2.48 9.31
CA LEU A 92 16.26 1.91 10.20
C LEU A 92 16.95 2.96 11.06
N ASN A 93 17.50 4.01 10.44
CA ASN A 93 18.44 4.90 11.13
C ASN A 93 17.75 6.08 11.82
N SER A 94 16.43 6.20 11.75
CA SER A 94 15.73 7.34 12.30
C SER A 94 14.31 7.06 12.79
N LEU A 95 13.45 6.48 11.96
CA LEU A 95 12.05 6.28 12.33
C LEU A 95 11.89 5.18 13.39
N TYR A 96 12.74 4.15 13.38
CA TYR A 96 12.76 3.10 14.41
C TYR A 96 12.89 3.71 15.81
N ASP A 97 13.96 4.47 16.04
CA ASP A 97 14.24 5.09 17.35
C ASP A 97 13.18 6.13 17.72
N SER A 98 12.75 6.94 16.74
CA SER A 98 11.70 7.93 16.93
C SER A 98 10.39 7.29 17.37
N LEU A 99 9.98 6.20 16.72
CA LEU A 99 8.78 5.45 17.06
C LEU A 99 8.92 4.80 18.43
N THR A 100 10.08 4.20 18.73
CA THR A 100 10.37 3.57 20.03
C THR A 100 10.23 4.56 21.17
N VAL A 101 10.88 5.73 21.08
CA VAL A 101 10.77 6.79 22.09
C VAL A 101 9.32 7.29 22.22
N PHE A 102 8.66 7.53 21.10
CA PHE A 102 7.28 8.01 21.09
C PHE A 102 6.31 7.02 21.76
N THR A 103 6.40 5.75 21.40
CA THR A 103 5.59 4.67 21.95
C THR A 103 5.87 4.45 23.43
N ARG A 104 7.14 4.43 23.84
CA ARG A 104 7.53 4.24 25.25
C ARG A 104 6.99 5.34 26.16
N GLU A 105 7.10 6.59 25.74
CA GLU A 105 6.61 7.72 26.52
C GLU A 105 5.07 7.73 26.63
N LEU A 106 4.37 7.44 25.53
CA LEU A 106 2.90 7.33 25.56
C LEU A 106 2.43 6.14 26.39
N TYR A 107 3.11 4.99 26.32
CA TYR A 107 2.84 3.86 27.20
C TYR A 107 2.95 4.27 28.67
N LYS A 108 4.07 4.88 29.09
CA LYS A 108 4.30 5.30 30.48
C LYS A 108 3.24 6.27 30.99
N ILE A 109 2.89 7.28 30.17
CA ILE A 109 1.85 8.26 30.52
C ILE A 109 0.51 7.55 30.74
N ASN A 110 0.10 6.71 29.79
CA ASN A 110 -1.20 6.05 29.83
C ASN A 110 -1.28 5.01 30.94
N TYR A 111 -0.20 4.25 31.19
CA TYR A 111 -0.13 3.29 32.27
C TYR A 111 -0.25 3.97 33.64
N ASN A 112 0.51 5.05 33.87
CA ASN A 112 0.42 5.81 35.12
C ASN A 112 -1.00 6.38 35.35
N LYS A 113 -1.61 6.96 34.32
CA LYS A 113 -2.98 7.48 34.41
C LYS A 113 -4.02 6.39 34.59
N PHE A 114 -3.81 5.22 34.00
CA PHE A 114 -4.63 4.05 34.24
C PHE A 114 -4.57 3.66 35.72
N GLU A 115 -3.38 3.46 36.29
CA GLU A 115 -3.19 3.06 37.69
C GLU A 115 -3.83 4.05 38.67
N ASN A 116 -3.64 5.35 38.43
CA ASN A 116 -4.07 6.42 39.34
C ASN A 116 -5.48 7.00 39.06
N SER A 117 -6.21 6.50 38.06
CA SER A 117 -7.53 7.06 37.71
C SER A 117 -8.63 6.58 38.65
N ASN A 118 -9.26 7.53 39.35
CA ASN A 118 -10.45 7.31 40.19
C ASN A 118 -11.77 7.27 39.41
N SER A 119 -11.78 7.69 38.13
CA SER A 119 -12.97 7.63 37.28
C SER A 119 -13.01 6.31 36.50
N PRO A 120 -14.03 5.44 36.69
CA PRO A 120 -14.12 4.17 35.98
C PRO A 120 -14.14 4.33 34.44
N ALA A 121 -14.85 5.35 33.96
CA ALA A 121 -14.99 5.60 32.53
C ALA A 121 -13.66 6.03 31.86
N LEU A 122 -12.86 6.87 32.54
CA LEU A 122 -11.54 7.25 32.06
C LEU A 122 -10.52 6.12 32.25
N ARG A 123 -10.61 5.38 33.36
CA ARG A 123 -9.75 4.22 33.64
C ARG A 123 -9.82 3.19 32.52
N ASN A 124 -11.01 2.84 32.05
CA ASN A 124 -11.17 1.90 30.93
C ASN A 124 -10.58 2.42 29.61
N SER A 125 -10.57 3.74 29.40
CA SER A 125 -9.98 4.34 28.19
C SER A 125 -8.45 4.33 28.28
N TYR A 126 -7.87 4.67 29.45
CA TYR A 126 -6.43 4.56 29.68
C TYR A 126 -5.94 3.11 29.68
N TYR A 127 -6.77 2.16 30.12
CA TYR A 127 -6.48 0.73 30.01
C TYR A 127 -6.31 0.30 28.55
N LEU A 128 -7.28 0.67 27.69
CA LEU A 128 -7.19 0.40 26.25
C LEU A 128 -5.92 1.03 25.64
N LEU A 129 -5.59 2.28 26.01
CA LEU A 129 -4.39 2.96 25.51
C LEU A 129 -3.10 2.31 26.00
N THR A 130 -3.07 1.86 27.26
CA THR A 130 -1.93 1.11 27.81
C THR A 130 -1.65 -0.12 26.96
N LEU A 131 -2.67 -0.92 26.65
CA LEU A 131 -2.51 -2.10 25.79
C LEU A 131 -2.15 -1.72 24.35
N TYR A 132 -2.77 -0.67 23.81
CA TYR A 132 -2.52 -0.17 22.46
C TYR A 132 -1.05 0.24 22.24
N PHE A 133 -0.40 0.83 23.25
CA PHE A 133 1.02 1.19 23.19
C PHE A 133 1.95 0.06 23.65
N ALA A 134 1.52 -0.83 24.54
CA ALA A 134 2.32 -1.96 25.00
C ALA A 134 2.65 -2.94 23.87
N LEU A 135 1.70 -3.22 22.97
CA LEU A 135 1.93 -4.20 21.90
C LEU A 135 3.06 -3.77 20.94
N PRO A 136 3.05 -2.57 20.33
CA PRO A 136 4.20 -2.12 19.54
C PRO A 136 5.49 -2.00 20.36
N LEU A 137 5.40 -1.56 21.62
CA LEU A 137 6.58 -1.43 22.47
C LEU A 137 7.29 -2.77 22.68
N SER A 138 6.54 -3.87 22.81
CA SER A 138 7.09 -5.22 22.93
C SER A 138 7.88 -5.71 21.72
N TYR A 139 7.69 -5.10 20.54
CA TYR A 139 8.52 -5.36 19.37
C TYR A 139 9.70 -4.38 19.26
N LEU A 140 9.50 -3.14 19.70
CA LEU A 140 10.48 -2.05 19.51
C LEU A 140 11.57 -2.01 20.60
N ASP A 141 11.26 -2.51 21.79
CA ASP A 141 12.09 -2.40 22.99
C ASP A 141 12.28 -3.78 23.63
N GLU A 142 13.46 -4.38 23.47
CA GLU A 142 13.77 -5.72 23.98
C GLU A 142 13.75 -5.79 25.52
N ASP A 143 14.01 -4.66 26.19
CA ASP A 143 13.99 -4.54 27.65
C ASP A 143 12.57 -4.31 28.20
N PHE A 144 11.56 -4.18 27.33
CA PHE A 144 10.20 -3.92 27.78
C PHE A 144 9.55 -5.17 28.36
N VAL A 145 9.27 -5.14 29.66
CA VAL A 145 8.50 -6.16 30.37
C VAL A 145 7.15 -5.60 30.76
N MET A 146 6.09 -6.24 30.29
CA MET A 146 4.72 -5.89 30.69
C MET A 146 4.41 -6.47 32.08
N PRO A 147 3.74 -5.72 32.97
CA PRO A 147 3.30 -6.27 34.26
C PRO A 147 2.41 -7.51 34.11
N ASP A 148 2.58 -8.48 35.02
CA ASP A 148 2.02 -9.85 34.92
C ASP A 148 0.51 -9.93 34.67
N GLY A 149 -0.26 -8.94 35.13
CA GLY A 149 -1.72 -8.88 34.93
C GLY A 149 -2.17 -8.65 33.47
N TYR A 150 -1.26 -8.20 32.60
CA TYR A 150 -1.59 -7.75 31.23
C TYR A 150 -0.82 -8.50 30.15
N SER A 151 0.16 -9.33 30.51
CA SER A 151 0.94 -10.13 29.56
C SER A 151 0.06 -11.07 28.73
N LYS A 152 -0.98 -11.66 29.35
CA LYS A 152 -1.88 -12.61 28.67
C LYS A 152 -2.59 -12.01 27.45
N ILE A 153 -3.11 -10.79 27.55
CA ILE A 153 -3.86 -10.17 26.45
C ILE A 153 -2.93 -9.71 25.32
N ILE A 154 -1.75 -9.21 25.67
CA ILE A 154 -0.72 -8.82 24.70
C ILE A 154 -0.19 -10.06 23.97
N ASN A 155 0.15 -11.13 24.69
CA ASN A 155 0.62 -12.38 24.08
C ASN A 155 -0.42 -12.98 23.13
N ALA A 156 -1.71 -12.93 23.50
CA ALA A 156 -2.78 -13.38 22.62
C ALA A 156 -2.86 -12.56 21.32
N GLU A 157 -2.68 -11.24 21.39
CA GLU A 157 -2.65 -10.35 20.23
C GLU A 157 -1.39 -10.60 19.37
N GLN A 158 -0.22 -10.77 19.99
CA GLN A 158 1.02 -11.13 19.31
C GLN A 158 0.89 -12.47 18.57
N MET A 159 0.29 -13.49 19.20
CA MET A 159 0.07 -14.80 18.55
C MET A 159 -0.74 -14.67 17.26
N LEU A 160 -1.73 -13.77 17.20
CA LEU A 160 -2.49 -13.52 15.98
C LEU A 160 -1.65 -12.79 14.92
N ILE A 161 -0.87 -11.79 15.34
CA ILE A 161 0.08 -11.08 14.48
C ILE A 161 1.09 -12.05 13.87
N GLU A 162 1.77 -12.89 14.65
CA GLU A 162 2.79 -13.82 14.16
C GLU A 162 2.21 -14.95 13.31
N ALA A 163 0.95 -15.34 13.56
CA ALA A 163 0.32 -16.42 12.80
C ALA A 163 -0.13 -15.99 11.38
N HIS A 164 -0.42 -14.71 11.18
CA HIS A 164 -0.87 -14.14 9.89
C HIS A 164 -2.10 -14.82 9.27
N LYS A 165 -2.98 -15.44 10.07
CA LYS A 165 -4.10 -16.29 9.61
C LYS A 165 -5.38 -15.52 9.22
N GLY A 166 -5.22 -14.43 8.46
CA GLY A 166 -6.35 -13.65 7.94
C GLY A 166 -7.18 -13.00 9.05
N ILE A 167 -8.50 -13.03 8.91
CA ILE A 167 -9.43 -12.29 9.78
C ILE A 167 -9.65 -13.01 11.12
N SER A 168 -9.42 -12.30 12.23
CA SER A 168 -9.74 -12.75 13.59
C SER A 168 -10.20 -11.57 14.47
N ILE A 169 -10.75 -11.85 15.64
CA ILE A 169 -11.15 -10.81 16.60
C ILE A 169 -9.93 -10.43 17.44
N SER A 170 -9.62 -9.12 17.50
CA SER A 170 -8.55 -8.59 18.34
C SER A 170 -8.87 -8.77 19.83
N PRO A 171 -7.99 -9.43 20.60
CA PRO A 171 -8.09 -9.46 22.06
C PRO A 171 -8.17 -8.08 22.70
N ILE A 172 -7.44 -7.09 22.18
CA ILE A 172 -7.39 -5.73 22.75
C ILE A 172 -8.63 -4.91 22.42
N PHE A 173 -9.11 -4.96 21.17
CA PHE A 173 -10.17 -4.08 20.69
C PHE A 173 -11.55 -4.73 20.56
N SER A 174 -11.61 -6.07 20.62
CA SER A 174 -12.84 -6.85 20.44
C SER A 174 -13.53 -6.66 19.09
N TYR A 175 -12.83 -6.16 18.06
CA TYR A 175 -13.32 -6.09 16.68
C TYR A 175 -12.48 -6.93 15.73
N LYS A 176 -13.01 -7.18 14.53
CA LYS A 176 -12.34 -7.95 13.49
C LYS A 176 -11.14 -7.20 12.90
N GLU A 177 -10.00 -7.86 12.81
CA GLU A 177 -8.81 -7.38 12.12
C GLU A 177 -8.26 -8.45 11.17
N ASP A 178 -7.69 -8.02 10.04
CA ASP A 178 -7.00 -8.89 9.09
C ASP A 178 -5.50 -8.99 9.43
N TYR A 179 -5.13 -10.08 10.09
CA TYR A 179 -3.76 -10.35 10.51
C TYR A 179 -2.84 -10.76 9.36
N SER A 180 -3.37 -11.06 8.17
CA SER A 180 -2.55 -11.33 6.97
C SER A 180 -1.77 -10.09 6.49
N GLN A 181 -2.17 -8.91 6.95
CA GLN A 181 -1.53 -7.64 6.64
C GLN A 181 -0.23 -7.42 7.41
N TYR A 182 0.04 -8.21 8.45
CA TYR A 182 1.24 -8.08 9.29
C TYR A 182 2.42 -8.92 8.78
N ILE A 183 2.32 -9.52 7.60
CA ILE A 183 3.43 -10.26 6.96
C ILE A 183 4.47 -9.25 6.44
N PRO A 184 5.71 -9.22 6.96
CA PRO A 184 6.77 -8.39 6.41
C PRO A 184 7.10 -8.81 4.97
N ARG A 185 7.16 -7.85 4.03
CA ARG A 185 7.44 -8.09 2.61
C ARG A 185 8.52 -7.13 2.10
N GLY A 186 9.21 -7.49 1.02
CA GLY A 186 10.24 -6.63 0.44
C GLY A 186 11.41 -6.43 1.39
N HIS A 187 11.86 -5.17 1.54
CA HIS A 187 12.99 -4.84 2.41
C HIS A 187 12.74 -5.10 3.89
N TYR A 188 11.48 -5.17 4.34
CA TYR A 188 11.17 -5.46 5.73
C TYR A 188 11.61 -6.86 6.20
N ASN A 189 11.91 -7.77 5.27
CA ASN A 189 12.42 -9.10 5.60
C ASN A 189 13.96 -9.15 5.73
N PHE A 190 14.64 -7.99 5.69
CA PHE A 190 16.11 -7.92 5.68
C PHE A 190 16.74 -8.18 7.05
N ASN A 191 16.17 -7.65 8.14
CA ASN A 191 16.62 -7.87 9.51
C ASN A 191 15.46 -7.76 10.50
N ASP A 192 15.69 -8.16 11.75
CA ASP A 192 14.62 -8.20 12.77
C ASP A 192 14.15 -6.81 13.21
N SER A 193 15.03 -5.81 13.23
CA SER A 193 14.65 -4.41 13.48
C SER A 193 13.61 -3.92 12.47
N LEU A 194 13.80 -4.18 11.18
CA LEU A 194 12.83 -3.81 10.14
C LEU A 194 11.52 -4.59 10.27
N LYS A 195 11.57 -5.88 10.63
CA LYS A 195 10.35 -6.67 10.88
C LYS A 195 9.57 -6.11 12.06
N ASN A 196 10.25 -5.79 13.16
CA ASN A 196 9.65 -5.26 14.37
C ASN A 196 9.07 -3.85 14.16
N TYR A 197 9.80 -3.00 13.45
CA TYR A 197 9.31 -1.70 13.01
C TYR A 197 8.06 -1.84 12.13
N PHE A 198 8.10 -2.73 11.13
CA PHE A 198 6.97 -2.98 10.26
C PHE A 198 5.73 -3.40 11.06
N LYS A 199 5.82 -4.42 11.92
CA LYS A 199 4.69 -4.89 12.74
C LYS A 199 4.11 -3.77 13.61
N SER A 200 4.98 -2.98 14.23
CA SER A 200 4.63 -1.85 15.09
C SER A 200 3.95 -0.72 14.33
N PHE A 201 4.51 -0.33 13.19
CA PHE A 201 3.98 0.74 12.36
C PHE A 201 2.67 0.33 11.68
N MET A 202 2.58 -0.94 11.23
CA MET A 202 1.35 -1.54 10.71
C MET A 202 0.24 -1.54 11.75
N TRP A 203 0.52 -1.91 13.00
CA TRP A 203 -0.45 -1.82 14.09
C TRP A 203 -1.05 -0.42 14.22
N TYR A 204 -0.21 0.63 14.21
CA TYR A 204 -0.68 2.02 14.29
C TYR A 204 -1.44 2.50 13.04
N GLY A 205 -1.15 1.94 11.87
CA GLY A 205 -1.83 2.25 10.62
C GLY A 205 -3.12 1.49 10.38
N ARG A 206 -3.32 0.38 11.08
CA ARG A 206 -4.51 -0.48 10.93
C ARG A 206 -5.49 -0.34 12.07
N MET A 207 -5.01 -0.43 13.32
CA MET A 207 -5.88 -0.37 14.49
C MET A 207 -6.38 1.06 14.74
N GLY A 208 -7.70 1.21 14.66
CA GLY A 208 -8.38 2.49 14.74
C GLY A 208 -9.41 2.59 15.85
N PHE A 209 -9.69 3.85 16.22
CA PHE A 209 -10.77 4.22 17.14
C PHE A 209 -11.97 4.69 16.31
N TYR A 210 -12.90 3.78 16.04
CA TYR A 210 -14.04 3.98 15.14
C TYR A 210 -15.15 4.87 15.71
N PHE A 211 -15.65 5.78 14.86
CA PHE A 211 -16.77 6.69 15.19
C PHE A 211 -18.14 6.07 14.91
N SER A 212 -18.23 5.09 14.00
CA SER A 212 -19.50 4.45 13.64
C SER A 212 -19.32 3.04 13.08
N PRO A 213 -18.57 2.15 13.74
CA PRO A 213 -18.29 0.81 13.20
C PRO A 213 -19.59 0.03 12.95
N GLU A 214 -19.63 -0.92 12.02
CA GLU A 214 -20.82 -1.77 11.89
C GLU A 214 -21.03 -2.61 13.15
N HIS A 215 -22.28 -2.89 13.53
CA HIS A 215 -22.56 -3.73 14.71
C HIS A 215 -21.92 -5.12 14.59
N SER A 216 -21.89 -5.69 13.38
CA SER A 216 -21.24 -6.98 13.08
C SER A 216 -19.70 -6.94 13.20
N PHE A 217 -19.11 -5.73 13.24
CA PHE A 217 -17.67 -5.53 13.31
C PHE A 217 -17.16 -5.61 14.75
N ILE A 218 -17.98 -5.21 15.74
CA ILE A 218 -17.63 -5.22 17.16
C ILE A 218 -18.30 -6.40 17.86
N ASN A 219 -17.51 -7.25 18.50
CA ASN A 219 -17.99 -8.28 19.42
C ASN A 219 -18.11 -7.71 20.84
N ALA A 220 -19.07 -6.81 21.05
CA ALA A 220 -19.36 -6.22 22.35
C ALA A 220 -20.85 -6.29 22.66
N THR A 221 -21.17 -6.65 23.90
CA THR A 221 -22.55 -6.67 24.41
C THR A 221 -23.18 -5.28 24.47
N ASP A 222 -22.35 -4.25 24.68
CA ASP A 222 -22.75 -2.83 24.63
C ASP A 222 -21.90 -2.08 23.60
N TYR A 223 -22.47 -1.90 22.42
CA TYR A 223 -21.86 -1.22 21.27
C TYR A 223 -21.57 0.26 21.55
N ASP A 224 -22.50 0.97 22.18
CA ASP A 224 -22.37 2.41 22.41
C ASP A 224 -21.28 2.71 23.43
N SER A 225 -21.21 1.93 24.51
CA SER A 225 -20.14 2.04 25.49
C SER A 225 -18.76 1.72 24.88
N ALA A 226 -18.67 0.71 23.99
CA ALA A 226 -17.42 0.39 23.30
C ALA A 226 -16.95 1.54 22.40
N ARG A 227 -17.86 2.10 21.59
CA ARG A 227 -17.60 3.26 20.74
C ARG A 227 -17.19 4.48 21.55
N ILE A 228 -17.93 4.83 22.61
CA ILE A 228 -17.62 5.97 23.48
C ILE A 228 -16.24 5.81 24.12
N ARG A 229 -15.91 4.62 24.62
CA ARG A 229 -14.58 4.32 25.17
C ARG A 229 -13.47 4.52 24.13
N MET A 230 -13.66 4.06 22.90
CA MET A 230 -12.67 4.22 21.83
C MET A 230 -12.46 5.70 21.49
N ILE A 231 -13.53 6.49 21.38
CA ILE A 231 -13.40 7.92 21.08
C ILE A 231 -12.85 8.71 22.26
N LYS A 232 -13.16 8.34 23.51
CA LYS A 232 -12.46 8.90 24.68
C LYS A 232 -10.96 8.63 24.60
N ALA A 233 -10.56 7.38 24.29
CA ALA A 233 -9.17 7.01 24.15
C ALA A 233 -8.45 7.82 23.05
N SER A 234 -9.06 8.04 21.89
CA SER A 234 -8.44 8.87 20.83
C SER A 234 -8.29 10.34 21.24
N VAL A 235 -9.26 10.92 21.96
CA VAL A 235 -9.19 12.29 22.47
C VAL A 235 -8.11 12.43 23.55
N LEU A 236 -7.95 11.42 24.41
CA LEU A 236 -6.90 11.37 25.43
C LEU A 236 -5.50 11.37 24.79
N VAL A 237 -5.25 10.46 23.82
CA VAL A 237 -3.97 10.41 23.10
C VAL A 237 -3.68 11.72 22.38
N TYR A 238 -4.68 12.31 21.71
CA TYR A 238 -4.52 13.63 21.09
C TYR A 238 -4.08 14.68 22.11
N SER A 239 -4.74 14.73 23.27
CA SER A 239 -4.45 15.71 24.32
C SER A 239 -3.04 15.53 24.90
N GLU A 240 -2.61 14.28 25.08
CA GLU A 240 -1.26 13.94 25.56
C GLU A 240 -0.18 14.35 24.57
N ILE A 241 -0.39 14.08 23.28
CA ILE A 241 0.58 14.46 22.26
C ILE A 241 0.62 15.98 22.11
N LYS A 242 -0.52 16.66 22.04
CA LYS A 242 -0.58 18.11 21.85
C LYS A 242 -0.09 18.89 23.08
N GLY A 243 -0.35 18.37 24.29
CA GLY A 243 0.13 18.93 25.54
C GLY A 243 1.63 18.75 25.78
N ASN A 244 2.29 17.85 25.05
CA ASN A 244 3.72 17.58 25.18
C ASN A 244 4.47 17.96 23.89
N LYS A 245 5.24 19.06 23.94
CA LYS A 245 5.98 19.58 22.78
C LYS A 245 6.91 18.54 22.15
N ARG A 246 7.56 17.68 22.95
CA ARG A 246 8.45 16.63 22.45
C ARG A 246 7.67 15.56 21.68
N LEU A 247 6.58 15.04 22.25
CA LEU A 247 5.73 14.04 21.57
C LEU A 247 5.12 14.60 20.29
N ASN A 248 4.61 15.85 20.31
CA ASN A 248 4.08 16.50 19.12
C ASN A 248 5.13 16.62 18.00
N ASN A 249 6.37 16.98 18.36
CA ASN A 249 7.46 17.08 17.40
C ASN A 249 7.85 15.72 16.81
N ILE A 250 7.93 14.67 17.63
CA ILE A 250 8.22 13.31 17.14
C ILE A 250 7.10 12.82 16.22
N TRP A 251 5.83 13.00 16.61
CA TRP A 251 4.70 12.64 15.76
C TRP A 251 4.73 13.37 14.43
N LYS A 252 4.99 14.69 14.43
CA LYS A 252 5.14 15.50 13.21
C LYS A 252 6.29 15.02 12.34
N TYR A 253 7.41 14.66 12.94
CA TYR A 253 8.59 14.15 12.24
C TYR A 253 8.27 12.85 11.49
N ILE A 254 7.78 11.83 12.21
CA ILE A 254 7.37 10.54 11.63
C ILE A 254 6.32 10.74 10.54
N ASN A 255 5.30 11.57 10.82
CA ASN A 255 4.23 11.83 9.86
C ASN A 255 4.74 12.58 8.63
N SER A 256 5.71 13.51 8.76
CA SER A 256 6.25 14.26 7.63
C SER A 256 7.01 13.37 6.65
N ILE A 257 7.85 12.47 7.17
CA ILE A 257 8.65 11.54 6.35
C ILE A 257 7.72 10.55 5.67
N THR A 258 6.80 9.93 6.42
CA THR A 258 5.87 8.96 5.83
C THR A 258 4.94 9.64 4.82
N ASN A 259 4.48 10.86 5.06
CA ASN A 259 3.69 11.59 4.07
C ASN A 259 4.46 11.91 2.80
N PHE A 260 5.78 12.15 2.89
CA PHE A 260 6.62 12.33 1.72
C PHE A 260 6.76 11.03 0.92
N TYR A 261 7.00 9.89 1.55
CA TYR A 261 7.22 8.64 0.79
C TYR A 261 5.92 8.04 0.26
N VAL A 262 4.88 7.93 1.08
CA VAL A 262 3.69 7.11 0.78
C VAL A 262 2.39 7.91 0.72
N GLY A 263 2.46 9.24 0.88
CA GLY A 263 1.31 10.14 0.77
C GLY A 263 0.59 10.38 2.09
N LYS A 264 -0.44 11.23 2.06
CA LYS A 264 -1.24 11.58 3.26
C LYS A 264 -2.24 10.47 3.57
N SER A 265 -2.49 10.25 4.86
CA SER A 265 -3.62 9.43 5.33
C SER A 265 -4.95 10.09 5.00
N ASP A 266 -5.95 9.30 4.63
CA ASP A 266 -7.36 9.71 4.52
C ASP A 266 -8.20 9.34 5.76
N ASP A 267 -7.62 8.62 6.73
CA ASP A 267 -8.18 8.43 8.07
C ASP A 267 -8.16 9.71 8.93
N ILE A 268 -9.00 9.75 9.97
CA ILE A 268 -8.99 10.83 10.97
C ILE A 268 -7.67 10.77 11.76
N SER A 269 -7.01 11.92 11.93
CA SER A 269 -5.72 12.02 12.63
C SER A 269 -5.69 13.22 13.58
N LEU A 270 -4.54 13.47 14.21
CA LEU A 270 -4.35 14.65 15.07
C LEU A 270 -4.64 15.96 14.32
N ASN A 271 -4.27 16.05 13.04
CA ASN A 271 -4.54 17.23 12.23
C ASN A 271 -6.04 17.44 11.99
N THR A 272 -6.81 16.36 11.94
CA THR A 272 -8.27 16.45 11.84
C THR A 272 -8.87 16.98 13.14
N TYR A 273 -8.34 16.54 14.29
CA TYR A 273 -8.77 17.06 15.59
C TYR A 273 -8.38 18.52 15.81
N ASP A 274 -7.28 19.00 15.23
CA ASP A 274 -6.96 20.44 15.23
C ASP A 274 -8.06 21.28 14.54
N ILE A 275 -8.78 20.71 13.58
CA ILE A 275 -9.87 21.38 12.85
C ILE A 275 -11.20 21.28 13.62
N TYR A 276 -11.56 20.07 14.07
CA TYR A 276 -12.88 19.82 14.67
C TYR A 276 -12.94 20.03 16.19
N THR A 277 -11.79 20.22 16.84
CA THR A 277 -11.64 20.52 18.28
C THR A 277 -12.38 19.53 19.21
N PRO A 278 -11.69 18.50 19.74
CA PRO A 278 -12.29 17.57 20.70
C PRO A 278 -12.85 18.26 21.96
N PRO A 279 -13.85 17.65 22.62
CA PRO A 279 -14.41 18.21 23.84
C PRO A 279 -13.40 18.19 24.99
N GLN A 280 -13.31 19.29 25.76
CA GLN A 280 -12.45 19.37 26.94
C GLN A 280 -12.90 18.44 28.07
N LYS A 281 -14.22 18.35 28.30
CA LYS A 281 -14.82 17.47 29.31
C LYS A 281 -15.32 16.18 28.66
N LEU A 282 -14.75 15.04 29.04
CA LEU A 282 -15.01 13.73 28.43
C LEU A 282 -16.23 13.00 29.03
N THR A 283 -17.39 13.68 29.13
CA THR A 283 -18.66 13.02 29.45
C THR A 283 -19.17 12.25 28.24
N ASP A 284 -20.01 11.22 28.46
CA ASP A 284 -20.58 10.41 27.38
C ASP A 284 -21.37 11.27 26.38
N SER A 285 -22.17 12.23 26.89
CA SER A 285 -22.92 13.17 26.07
C SER A 285 -22.00 14.03 25.18
N ASN A 286 -20.90 14.57 25.73
CA ASN A 286 -19.96 15.36 24.94
C ASN A 286 -19.26 14.54 23.86
N ILE A 287 -18.90 13.29 24.18
CA ILE A 287 -18.28 12.37 23.22
C ILE A 287 -19.27 12.00 22.11
N MET A 288 -20.54 11.75 22.45
CA MET A 288 -21.59 11.48 21.47
C MET A 288 -21.86 12.66 20.54
N ASN A 289 -21.85 13.89 21.07
CA ASN A 289 -21.92 15.10 20.26
C ASN A 289 -20.72 15.21 19.31
N PHE A 290 -19.50 14.94 19.80
CA PHE A 290 -18.30 14.97 18.97
C PHE A 290 -18.31 13.89 17.87
N ILE A 291 -18.78 12.68 18.19
CA ILE A 291 -19.01 11.61 17.19
C ILE A 291 -19.95 12.10 16.08
N THR A 292 -21.04 12.77 16.45
CA THR A 292 -22.02 13.30 15.49
C THR A 292 -21.41 14.37 14.60
N ILE A 293 -20.61 15.29 15.17
CA ILE A 293 -19.89 16.31 14.40
C ILE A 293 -18.96 15.67 13.37
N ILE A 294 -18.13 14.71 13.78
CA ILE A 294 -17.17 14.04 12.88
C ILE A 294 -17.90 13.27 11.78
N LYS A 295 -18.93 12.48 12.11
CA LYS A 295 -19.70 11.68 11.13
C LYS A 295 -20.37 12.52 10.04
N ASN A 296 -20.74 13.76 10.37
CA ASN A 296 -21.49 14.63 9.46
C ASN A 296 -20.58 15.53 8.63
N ASN A 297 -19.40 15.90 9.15
CA ASN A 297 -18.57 16.95 8.54
C ASN A 297 -17.20 16.46 8.07
N ALA A 298 -16.65 15.38 8.62
CA ALA A 298 -15.33 14.90 8.25
C ALA A 298 -15.34 14.22 6.88
N PRO A 299 -14.25 14.34 6.09
CA PRO A 299 -14.12 13.61 4.84
C PRO A 299 -14.14 12.11 5.11
N LEU A 300 -14.85 11.37 4.25
CA LEU A 300 -14.90 9.91 4.34
C LEU A 300 -13.62 9.29 3.77
N PRO A 301 -13.16 8.16 4.34
CA PRO A 301 -12.02 7.44 3.78
C PRO A 301 -12.35 6.98 2.35
N LYS A 302 -11.39 7.19 1.45
CA LYS A 302 -11.47 6.81 0.03
C LYS A 302 -10.92 5.41 -0.18
N ILE A 303 -9.89 5.03 0.58
CA ILE A 303 -9.33 3.68 0.59
C ILE A 303 -9.87 2.95 1.82
N ILE A 304 -10.36 1.72 1.61
CA ILE A 304 -10.93 0.91 2.69
C ILE A 304 -9.97 -0.23 2.98
N SER A 305 -9.36 -0.20 4.16
CA SER A 305 -8.29 -1.11 4.59
C SER A 305 -8.75 -2.30 5.41
N THR A 306 -10.06 -2.40 5.63
CA THR A 306 -10.71 -3.43 6.43
C THR A 306 -11.76 -4.15 5.60
N GLU A 307 -12.22 -5.29 6.09
CA GLU A 307 -13.30 -6.04 5.45
C GLU A 307 -14.53 -5.13 5.23
N LYS A 308 -15.03 -5.11 3.99
CA LYS A 308 -16.25 -4.43 3.60
C LYS A 308 -17.20 -5.46 3.00
N THR A 309 -18.38 -5.56 3.59
CA THR A 309 -19.43 -6.45 3.09
C THR A 309 -20.25 -5.74 2.01
N ASP A 310 -20.93 -6.50 1.14
CA ASP A 310 -21.81 -5.92 0.12
C ASP A 310 -23.01 -5.18 0.72
N SER A 311 -23.42 -5.53 1.94
CA SER A 311 -24.42 -4.79 2.72
C SER A 311 -23.95 -3.42 3.19
N THR A 312 -22.64 -3.17 3.23
CA THR A 312 -22.07 -1.89 3.66
C THR A 312 -22.20 -0.83 2.56
N THR A 313 -23.28 -0.05 2.62
CA THR A 313 -23.58 0.98 1.62
C THR A 313 -22.83 2.30 1.85
N SER A 314 -22.36 2.56 3.07
CA SER A 314 -21.72 3.83 3.44
C SER A 314 -20.30 3.66 3.97
N ASN A 315 -19.37 4.48 3.46
CA ASN A 315 -18.02 4.54 4.01
C ASN A 315 -17.95 5.18 5.41
N LYS A 316 -19.06 5.73 5.92
CA LYS A 316 -19.16 6.26 7.30
C LYS A 316 -18.80 5.21 8.34
N ASN A 317 -19.02 3.93 8.04
CA ASN A 317 -18.74 2.84 8.97
C ASN A 317 -17.24 2.60 9.18
N PHE A 318 -16.40 3.07 8.26
CA PHE A 318 -14.94 2.97 8.32
C PHE A 318 -14.29 4.24 8.88
N LEU A 319 -15.08 5.25 9.25
CA LEU A 319 -14.56 6.49 9.83
C LEU A 319 -13.97 6.18 11.21
N CYS A 320 -12.64 6.30 11.32
CA CYS A 320 -11.91 6.03 12.55
C CYS A 320 -10.72 6.98 12.70
N PHE A 321 -10.33 7.22 13.95
CA PHE A 321 -9.05 7.87 14.27
C PHE A 321 -7.94 6.82 14.26
N LYS A 322 -6.84 7.13 13.57
CA LYS A 322 -5.61 6.33 13.61
C LYS A 322 -4.41 7.23 13.85
N LEU A 323 -3.46 6.73 14.66
CA LEU A 323 -2.31 7.52 15.07
C LEU A 323 -1.35 7.78 13.90
N PHE A 324 -1.11 6.74 13.10
CA PHE A 324 -0.34 6.78 11.86
C PHE A 324 -1.14 6.11 10.73
N GLY A 325 -2.34 6.65 10.45
CA GLY A 325 -3.34 6.04 9.57
C GLY A 325 -2.85 5.63 8.18
N GLN A 326 -3.64 4.77 7.53
CA GLN A 326 -3.25 4.17 6.26
C GLN A 326 -3.17 5.24 5.18
N LYS A 327 -2.11 5.18 4.40
CA LYS A 327 -1.76 6.24 3.46
C LYS A 327 -2.55 6.06 2.17
N TYR A 328 -2.99 7.19 1.62
CA TYR A 328 -3.64 7.21 0.31
C TYR A 328 -2.59 6.93 -0.77
N ILE A 329 -2.55 5.70 -1.26
CA ILE A 329 -1.67 5.29 -2.36
C ILE A 329 -2.49 5.30 -3.67
N PRO A 330 -2.12 6.11 -4.67
CA PRO A 330 -2.87 6.24 -5.92
C PRO A 330 -3.15 4.95 -6.68
N ASP A 331 -2.22 3.99 -6.70
CA ASP A 331 -2.42 2.69 -7.34
C ASP A 331 -3.51 1.87 -6.66
N SER A 332 -3.53 1.85 -5.33
CA SER A 332 -4.55 1.19 -4.50
C SER A 332 -5.91 1.82 -4.75
N TYR A 333 -5.97 3.15 -4.88
CA TYR A 333 -7.19 3.85 -5.28
C TYR A 333 -7.63 3.46 -6.71
N ILE A 334 -6.72 3.41 -7.68
CA ILE A 334 -7.02 2.96 -9.05
C ILE A 334 -7.56 1.53 -9.03
N PHE A 335 -6.88 0.61 -8.36
CA PHE A 335 -7.25 -0.79 -8.26
C PHE A 335 -8.63 -0.98 -7.63
N GLN A 336 -8.89 -0.35 -6.48
CA GLN A 336 -10.19 -0.44 -5.80
C GLN A 336 -11.35 0.07 -6.67
N ASN A 337 -11.11 1.04 -7.55
CA ASN A 337 -12.11 1.57 -8.48
C ASN A 337 -12.26 0.74 -9.76
N LEU A 338 -11.38 -0.21 -10.01
CA LEU A 338 -11.39 -1.07 -11.17
C LEU A 338 -11.71 -2.54 -10.84
N VAL A 339 -11.98 -2.88 -9.59
CA VAL A 339 -12.42 -4.23 -9.20
C VAL A 339 -13.85 -4.20 -8.65
N TYR A 340 -14.38 -5.38 -8.31
CA TYR A 340 -15.64 -5.51 -7.61
C TYR A 340 -15.62 -4.70 -6.30
N ASN A 341 -16.66 -3.96 -5.94
CA ASN A 341 -18.00 -3.88 -6.56
C ASN A 341 -18.20 -2.69 -7.53
N LYS A 342 -17.13 -1.97 -7.91
CA LYS A 342 -17.23 -0.85 -8.87
C LYS A 342 -17.26 -1.33 -10.31
N VAL A 343 -16.61 -2.46 -10.57
CA VAL A 343 -16.63 -3.17 -11.84
C VAL A 343 -17.26 -4.53 -11.60
N LEU A 344 -18.35 -4.81 -12.31
CA LEU A 344 -19.23 -5.94 -12.01
C LEU A 344 -18.84 -7.17 -12.83
N THR A 345 -19.82 -7.79 -13.48
CA THR A 345 -19.66 -9.06 -14.18
C THR A 345 -18.99 -8.90 -15.54
N TYR A 346 -18.30 -9.97 -15.93
CA TYR A 346 -17.61 -10.12 -17.20
C TYR A 346 -18.59 -10.14 -18.37
N THR A 347 -18.25 -9.44 -19.45
CA THR A 347 -19.05 -9.30 -20.69
C THR A 347 -18.29 -9.71 -21.94
N GLY A 348 -17.07 -10.25 -21.78
CA GLY A 348 -16.28 -10.72 -22.91
C GLY A 348 -16.66 -12.11 -23.41
N PRO A 349 -15.97 -12.62 -24.43
CA PRO A 349 -16.21 -13.95 -24.98
C PRO A 349 -16.08 -15.04 -23.91
N SER A 350 -17.02 -15.98 -23.87
CA SER A 350 -17.01 -17.13 -22.95
C SER A 350 -15.84 -18.10 -23.19
N THR A 351 -15.22 -18.03 -24.37
CA THR A 351 -14.02 -18.81 -24.72
C THR A 351 -12.74 -18.27 -24.09
N LEU A 352 -12.78 -17.09 -23.45
CA LEU A 352 -11.64 -16.47 -22.79
C LEU A 352 -11.88 -16.41 -21.27
N SER A 353 -10.87 -16.83 -20.51
CA SER A 353 -10.82 -16.65 -19.06
C SER A 353 -9.72 -15.63 -18.74
N PRO A 354 -10.05 -14.33 -18.61
CA PRO A 354 -9.06 -13.31 -18.33
C PRO A 354 -8.49 -13.47 -16.92
N PHE A 355 -7.24 -13.07 -16.71
CA PHE A 355 -6.58 -13.12 -15.39
C PHE A 355 -7.40 -12.44 -14.29
N THR A 356 -8.14 -11.39 -14.64
CA THR A 356 -8.90 -10.58 -13.70
C THR A 356 -10.22 -11.21 -13.21
N ILE A 357 -10.67 -12.33 -13.81
CA ILE A 357 -11.95 -12.95 -13.46
C ILE A 357 -11.85 -13.74 -12.15
N GLY A 358 -12.84 -13.58 -11.27
CA GLY A 358 -12.99 -14.38 -10.07
C GLY A 358 -14.34 -15.09 -9.98
N PRO A 359 -14.63 -15.73 -8.83
CA PRO A 359 -15.90 -16.39 -8.57
C PRO A 359 -17.11 -15.49 -8.85
N GLY A 360 -18.16 -16.02 -9.47
CA GLY A 360 -19.33 -15.24 -9.88
C GLY A 360 -19.11 -14.36 -11.13
N GLY A 361 -17.98 -14.53 -11.84
CA GLY A 361 -17.69 -13.80 -13.07
C GLY A 361 -17.37 -12.32 -12.84
N ILE A 362 -17.08 -11.92 -11.61
CA ILE A 362 -16.73 -10.54 -11.25
C ILE A 362 -15.27 -10.23 -11.62
N ARG A 363 -14.93 -8.95 -11.71
CA ARG A 363 -13.53 -8.52 -11.77
C ARG A 363 -12.91 -8.56 -10.37
N ALA A 364 -12.37 -9.71 -9.98
CA ALA A 364 -11.83 -9.93 -8.63
C ALA A 364 -10.42 -9.34 -8.45
N PHE A 365 -9.62 -9.31 -9.51
CA PHE A 365 -8.24 -8.81 -9.44
C PHE A 365 -8.04 -7.65 -10.42
N PRO A 366 -7.21 -6.66 -10.05
CA PRO A 366 -6.70 -5.69 -10.99
C PRO A 366 -5.48 -6.24 -11.75
N MET A 367 -4.99 -5.49 -12.74
CA MET A 367 -3.68 -5.73 -13.35
C MET A 367 -2.80 -4.50 -13.20
N GLY A 368 -1.47 -4.66 -13.12
CA GLY A 368 -0.54 -3.52 -13.19
C GLY A 368 -0.73 -2.66 -14.45
N LEU A 369 -1.23 -3.26 -15.54
CA LEU A 369 -1.61 -2.56 -16.76
C LEU A 369 -2.75 -1.55 -16.56
N ASP A 370 -3.60 -1.73 -15.54
CA ASP A 370 -4.65 -0.76 -15.19
C ASP A 370 -4.03 0.59 -14.81
N VAL A 371 -2.95 0.58 -14.02
CA VAL A 371 -2.23 1.80 -13.65
C VAL A 371 -1.57 2.42 -14.87
N ALA A 372 -0.89 1.62 -15.70
CA ALA A 372 -0.27 2.12 -16.93
C ALA A 372 -1.31 2.73 -17.89
N SER A 373 -2.48 2.12 -18.01
CA SER A 373 -3.62 2.63 -18.78
C SER A 373 -4.10 3.97 -18.21
N VAL A 374 -4.36 4.05 -16.89
CA VAL A 374 -4.77 5.29 -16.22
C VAL A 374 -3.76 6.43 -16.42
N LEU A 375 -2.47 6.10 -16.42
CA LEU A 375 -1.38 7.04 -16.67
C LEU A 375 -1.18 7.38 -18.17
N GLY A 376 -1.97 6.79 -19.08
CA GLY A 376 -2.02 7.18 -20.50
C GLY A 376 -1.33 6.24 -21.48
N SER A 377 -0.94 5.03 -21.08
CA SER A 377 -0.35 4.05 -21.99
C SER A 377 -1.39 3.43 -22.93
N SER A 378 -1.33 3.78 -24.22
CA SER A 378 -2.17 3.15 -25.26
C SER A 378 -1.85 1.67 -25.45
N VAL A 379 -0.60 1.27 -25.22
CA VAL A 379 -0.18 -0.14 -25.29
C VAL A 379 -0.86 -0.95 -24.18
N ALA A 380 -0.95 -0.40 -22.96
CA ALA A 380 -1.68 -1.04 -21.88
C ALA A 380 -3.18 -1.20 -22.20
N ASP A 381 -3.81 -0.15 -22.77
CA ASP A 381 -5.20 -0.21 -23.23
C ASP A 381 -5.44 -1.34 -24.23
N ASP A 382 -4.58 -1.44 -25.24
CA ASP A 382 -4.67 -2.47 -26.28
C ASP A 382 -4.50 -3.88 -25.69
N ILE A 383 -3.57 -4.06 -24.75
CA ILE A 383 -3.36 -5.35 -24.07
C ILE A 383 -4.58 -5.72 -23.23
N LEU A 384 -5.08 -4.81 -22.40
CA LEU A 384 -6.25 -5.07 -21.57
C LEU A 384 -7.48 -5.46 -22.41
N LYS A 385 -7.67 -4.79 -23.55
CA LYS A 385 -8.76 -5.07 -24.49
C LYS A 385 -8.61 -6.43 -25.17
N ARG A 386 -7.45 -6.71 -25.77
CA ARG A 386 -7.25 -7.96 -26.55
C ARG A 386 -7.23 -9.22 -25.68
N THR A 387 -6.85 -9.07 -24.41
CA THR A 387 -6.84 -10.17 -23.43
C THR A 387 -8.14 -10.26 -22.63
N ALA A 388 -9.15 -9.45 -22.99
CA ALA A 388 -10.46 -9.36 -22.35
C ALA A 388 -10.45 -8.95 -20.86
N ASN A 389 -9.31 -8.51 -20.30
CA ASN A 389 -9.19 -8.05 -18.91
C ASN A 389 -9.91 -6.70 -18.65
N SER A 390 -10.40 -6.03 -19.70
CA SER A 390 -11.24 -4.83 -19.62
C SER A 390 -12.74 -5.07 -19.86
N ASN A 391 -13.16 -6.30 -20.16
CA ASN A 391 -14.52 -6.59 -20.64
C ASN A 391 -15.47 -6.87 -19.48
N TYR A 392 -15.84 -5.82 -18.76
CA TYR A 392 -16.74 -5.91 -17.60
C TYR A 392 -17.71 -4.74 -17.57
N ILE A 393 -18.88 -4.95 -16.97
CA ILE A 393 -19.85 -3.88 -16.71
C ILE A 393 -19.20 -2.82 -15.79
N GLY A 394 -19.29 -1.55 -16.19
CA GLY A 394 -18.76 -0.41 -15.44
C GLY A 394 -17.27 -0.10 -15.65
N TYR A 395 -16.47 -1.03 -16.20
CA TYR A 395 -15.02 -0.84 -16.37
C TYR A 395 -14.68 0.41 -17.20
N ARG A 396 -15.30 0.55 -18.38
CA ARG A 396 -15.05 1.67 -19.30
C ARG A 396 -15.32 3.03 -18.65
N ASN A 397 -16.40 3.14 -17.87
CA ASN A 397 -16.76 4.38 -17.20
C ASN A 397 -15.76 4.71 -16.09
N ASN A 398 -15.42 3.73 -15.26
CA ASN A 398 -14.47 3.92 -14.16
C ASN A 398 -13.07 4.27 -14.68
N ILE A 399 -12.56 3.56 -15.69
CA ILE A 399 -11.22 3.83 -16.21
C ILE A 399 -11.14 5.18 -16.92
N SER A 400 -12.20 5.61 -17.62
CA SER A 400 -12.25 6.93 -18.26
C SER A 400 -12.23 8.06 -17.22
N ARG A 401 -12.98 7.89 -16.12
CA ARG A 401 -12.96 8.81 -14.98
C ARG A 401 -11.56 8.87 -14.36
N LEU A 402 -10.95 7.74 -14.05
CA LEU A 402 -9.61 7.67 -13.46
C LEU A 402 -8.55 8.30 -14.38
N LYS A 403 -8.59 8.04 -15.70
CA LYS A 403 -7.71 8.70 -16.67
C LYS A 403 -7.84 10.22 -16.62
N SER A 404 -9.06 10.74 -16.49
CA SER A 404 -9.31 12.18 -16.34
C SER A 404 -8.70 12.71 -15.04
N GLU A 405 -8.97 12.05 -13.91
CA GLU A 405 -8.44 12.42 -12.59
C GLU A 405 -6.90 12.43 -12.55
N PHE A 406 -6.26 11.45 -13.18
CA PHE A 406 -4.80 11.30 -13.21
C PHE A 406 -4.12 11.94 -14.44
N SER A 407 -4.86 12.63 -15.30
CA SER A 407 -4.28 13.31 -16.48
C SER A 407 -3.27 14.39 -16.09
N ASN A 408 -3.53 15.10 -14.99
CA ASN A 408 -2.73 16.22 -14.50
C ASN A 408 -2.24 15.97 -13.06
N ILE A 409 -1.45 14.92 -12.87
CA ILE A 409 -0.78 14.66 -11.59
C ILE A 409 0.09 15.87 -11.23
N LYS A 410 -0.26 16.54 -10.12
CA LYS A 410 0.55 17.58 -9.49
C LYS A 410 1.40 16.91 -8.41
N PRO A 411 2.68 16.62 -8.66
CA PRO A 411 3.51 15.92 -7.69
C PRO A 411 3.69 16.76 -6.44
N ASN A 412 3.47 16.16 -5.27
CA ASN A 412 3.57 16.80 -3.96
C ASN A 412 4.24 15.92 -2.89
N ASN A 413 4.67 14.72 -3.28
CA ASN A 413 5.34 13.73 -2.45
C ASN A 413 6.13 12.76 -3.37
N GLY A 414 7.05 11.98 -2.82
CA GLY A 414 7.93 11.07 -3.57
C GLY A 414 7.16 10.10 -4.48
N TYR A 415 6.04 9.54 -4.01
CA TYR A 415 5.23 8.63 -4.82
C TYR A 415 4.57 9.32 -6.03
N THR A 416 4.02 10.51 -5.86
CA THR A 416 3.40 11.27 -6.95
C THR A 416 4.45 11.80 -7.94
N TYR A 417 5.68 12.08 -7.50
CA TYR A 417 6.82 12.30 -8.39
C TYR A 417 7.13 11.04 -9.22
N PHE A 418 7.17 9.87 -8.59
CA PHE A 418 7.35 8.60 -9.30
C PHE A 418 6.26 8.35 -10.35
N LEU A 419 4.99 8.53 -10.00
CA LEU A 419 3.89 8.39 -10.95
C LEU A 419 3.95 9.41 -12.09
N LYS A 420 4.36 10.66 -11.79
CA LYS A 420 4.51 11.68 -12.83
C LYS A 420 5.63 11.29 -13.79
N PHE A 421 6.75 10.79 -13.28
CA PHE A 421 7.85 10.28 -14.08
C PHE A 421 7.38 9.09 -14.95
N MET A 422 6.71 8.09 -14.35
CA MET A 422 6.11 6.98 -15.09
C MET A 422 5.17 7.45 -16.21
N GLN A 423 4.26 8.38 -15.91
CA GLN A 423 3.33 8.96 -16.88
C GLN A 423 4.07 9.57 -18.08
N LEU A 424 5.16 10.31 -17.85
CA LEU A 424 5.97 10.90 -18.93
C LEU A 424 6.66 9.82 -19.77
N MET A 425 7.16 8.75 -19.14
CA MET A 425 7.88 7.68 -19.83
C MET A 425 6.98 6.77 -20.67
N ILE A 426 5.74 6.54 -20.24
CA ILE A 426 4.82 5.59 -20.90
C ILE A 426 3.83 6.25 -21.88
N ASN A 427 3.61 7.56 -21.77
CA ASN A 427 2.66 8.30 -22.63
C ASN A 427 3.31 8.70 -23.97
N ARG A 428 3.73 7.69 -24.73
CA ARG A 428 4.26 7.87 -26.08
C ARG A 428 3.16 7.64 -27.10
N LYS A 429 2.93 8.64 -27.97
CA LYS A 429 1.80 8.66 -28.92
C LYS A 429 2.11 8.13 -30.32
N GLN A 430 3.39 7.97 -30.68
CA GLN A 430 3.78 7.60 -32.04
C GLN A 430 4.81 6.47 -32.05
N TYR A 431 4.40 5.32 -32.59
CA TYR A 431 5.21 4.12 -32.77
C TYR A 431 5.53 3.84 -34.25
N LYS A 432 5.09 4.71 -35.17
CA LYS A 432 5.15 4.48 -36.64
C LYS A 432 6.58 4.24 -37.15
N HIS A 433 7.56 4.93 -36.57
CA HIS A 433 8.97 4.85 -37.00
C HIS A 433 9.80 3.90 -36.13
N ASP A 434 9.16 3.18 -35.20
CA ASP A 434 9.90 2.30 -34.31
C ASP A 434 10.42 1.06 -35.04
N PRO A 435 11.50 0.46 -34.54
CA PRO A 435 11.92 -0.86 -34.95
C PRO A 435 10.79 -1.89 -34.87
N ILE A 436 10.83 -2.90 -35.75
CA ILE A 436 9.80 -3.95 -35.85
C ILE A 436 9.54 -4.62 -34.49
N TYR A 437 10.59 -4.86 -33.70
CA TYR A 437 10.46 -5.50 -32.38
C TYR A 437 9.62 -4.67 -31.38
N MET A 438 9.59 -3.34 -31.50
CA MET A 438 8.78 -2.46 -30.65
C MET A 438 7.33 -2.33 -31.15
N LYS A 439 7.06 -2.71 -32.40
CA LYS A 439 5.71 -2.74 -33.00
C LYS A 439 5.04 -4.09 -32.87
N SER A 440 5.81 -5.14 -32.56
CA SER A 440 5.31 -6.49 -32.45
C SER A 440 4.35 -6.64 -31.27
N LYS A 441 3.18 -7.23 -31.54
CA LYS A 441 2.16 -7.53 -30.53
C LYS A 441 2.41 -8.96 -30.03
N LEU A 442 2.88 -9.09 -28.78
CA LEU A 442 3.07 -10.39 -28.10
C LEU A 442 1.77 -11.16 -27.94
#